data_AF-A0A923SWN2-F1
#
_entry.id   AF-A0A923SWN2-F1
#
_cell.length_a   1.000
_cell.length_b   1.000
_cell.length_c   1.000
_cell.angle_alpha   90.00
_cell.angle_beta   90.00
_cell.angle_gamma   90.00
#
_symmetry.space_group_name_H-M   'P 1'
#
loop_
_entity.id
_entity.type
_entity.pdbx_description
1 polymer ?
#
loop_
_entity_poly.entity_id
_entity_poly.type
_entity_poly.pdbx_seq_one_letter_code
_entity_poly.pdbx_strand_id
1 'polypeptide(L)'
;MKLTPVFTVKANKLYKIADNSAVDTSAFRRIEIPWSTVEIEEDSYNEEFLSLLREQLKKLDDLGDFAILVPIVDKPLQTQEQVERFINSYNHAARRVKDCVSVAGYELPSELKDIKNFMETIALKHAQYVYFSKTEKIPSDMIVLY
;
A
#
# COMPACT_ATOMS: atom_id res chain seq x y z
N MET A 1 -0.36 -7.73 16.81
CA MET A 1 1.03 -7.24 16.91
C MET A 1 1.11 -5.93 16.13
N LYS A 2 1.60 -4.84 16.72
CA LYS A 2 1.85 -3.60 15.97
C LYS A 2 3.25 -3.70 15.37
N LEU A 3 3.38 -3.53 14.07
CA LEU A 3 4.69 -3.49 13.42
C LEU A 3 5.39 -2.18 13.80
N THR A 4 6.69 -2.27 14.06
CA THR A 4 7.52 -1.08 14.26
C THR A 4 7.76 -0.41 12.91
N PRO A 5 7.64 0.93 12.80
CA PRO A 5 8.01 1.64 11.59
C PRO A 5 9.48 1.38 11.22
N VAL A 6 9.72 1.00 9.97
CA VAL A 6 11.06 0.76 9.41
C VAL A 6 11.57 1.99 8.65
N PHE A 7 10.66 2.71 8.02
CA PHE A 7 10.98 3.85 7.17
C PHE A 7 10.38 5.16 7.66
N THR A 8 11.02 6.25 7.27
CA THR A 8 10.54 7.62 7.44
C THR A 8 10.73 8.38 6.13
N VAL A 9 9.88 9.38 5.88
CA VAL A 9 9.98 10.22 4.68
C VAL A 9 10.51 11.58 5.07
N LYS A 10 11.54 12.05 4.36
CA LYS A 10 12.10 13.40 4.54
C LYS A 10 12.29 14.03 3.16
N ALA A 11 11.71 15.21 2.96
CA ALA A 11 11.74 15.91 1.67
C ALA A 11 11.35 14.98 0.49
N ASN A 12 10.26 14.23 0.66
CA ASN A 12 9.72 13.26 -0.29
C ASN A 12 10.66 12.10 -0.68
N LYS A 13 11.70 11.82 0.11
CA LYS A 13 12.58 10.67 -0.05
C LYS A 13 12.45 9.72 1.11
N LEU A 14 12.62 8.42 0.84
CA LEU A 14 12.53 7.37 1.83
C LEU A 14 13.88 7.16 2.54
N TYR A 15 13.85 7.04 3.86
CA TYR A 15 15.02 6.75 4.69
C TYR A 15 14.72 5.60 5.65
N LYS A 16 15.73 4.78 5.95
CA LYS A 16 15.65 3.81 7.05
C LYS A 16 15.72 4.54 8.39
N ILE A 17 14.85 4.19 9.33
CA ILE A 17 14.86 4.80 10.68
C ILE A 17 16.10 4.39 11.47
N ALA A 18 16.59 3.15 11.27
CA ALA A 18 17.69 2.59 12.06
C ALA A 18 19.01 3.36 11.94
N ASP A 19 19.35 3.83 10.74
CA ASP A 19 20.64 4.45 10.43
C ASP A 19 20.51 5.77 9.64
N ASN A 20 19.29 6.20 9.33
CA ASN A 20 18.99 7.38 8.53
C ASN A 20 19.62 7.34 7.12
N SER A 21 19.90 6.13 6.60
CA SER A 21 20.36 5.93 5.22
C SER A 21 19.22 6.17 4.23
N ALA A 22 19.55 6.77 3.09
CA ALA A 22 18.61 6.92 1.98
C ALA A 22 18.30 5.55 1.37
N VAL A 23 17.03 5.33 1.02
CA VAL A 23 16.56 4.09 0.42
C VAL A 23 16.31 4.29 -1.06
N ASP A 24 16.89 3.44 -1.89
CA ASP A 24 16.55 3.32 -3.30
C ASP A 24 15.24 2.54 -3.45
N THR A 25 14.15 3.25 -3.72
CA THR A 25 12.81 2.66 -3.89
C THR A 25 12.66 1.90 -5.20
N SER A 26 13.61 2.01 -6.13
CA SER A 26 13.64 1.19 -7.34
C SER A 26 14.00 -0.27 -7.03
N ALA A 27 14.72 -0.51 -5.92
CA ALA A 27 15.04 -1.86 -5.45
C ALA A 27 13.83 -2.59 -4.83
N PHE A 28 12.75 -1.88 -4.48
CA PHE A 28 11.57 -2.51 -3.90
C PHE A 28 10.74 -3.21 -4.98
N ARG A 29 10.27 -4.42 -4.64
CA ARG A 29 9.40 -5.18 -5.52
C ARG A 29 8.03 -4.51 -5.59
N ARG A 30 7.60 -4.12 -6.78
CA ARG A 30 6.22 -3.65 -7.01
C ARG A 30 5.32 -4.84 -7.26
N ILE A 31 4.27 -4.96 -6.46
CA ILE A 31 3.26 -6.02 -6.59
C ILE A 31 1.97 -5.35 -7.02
N GLU A 32 1.61 -5.52 -8.28
CA GLU A 32 0.34 -5.05 -8.83
C GLU A 32 -0.81 -5.87 -8.27
N ILE A 33 -1.84 -5.18 -7.79
CA ILE A 33 -3.02 -5.77 -7.16
C ILE A 33 -4.25 -5.18 -7.87
N PRO A 34 -4.79 -5.86 -8.90
CA PRO A 34 -6.03 -5.47 -9.55
C PRO A 34 -7.22 -5.52 -8.60
N TRP A 35 -8.09 -4.50 -8.66
CA TRP A 35 -9.27 -4.41 -7.80
C TRP A 35 -10.21 -5.61 -8.02
N SER A 36 -10.37 -6.09 -9.26
CA SER A 36 -11.12 -7.33 -9.57
C SER A 36 -10.56 -8.59 -8.94
N THR A 37 -9.27 -8.59 -8.58
CA THR A 37 -8.63 -9.73 -7.92
C THR A 37 -8.86 -9.69 -6.40
N VAL A 38 -8.99 -8.50 -5.81
CA VAL A 38 -9.24 -8.33 -4.36
C VAL A 38 -10.71 -8.51 -4.01
N GLU A 39 -11.60 -7.96 -4.81
CA GLU A 39 -13.04 -8.05 -4.65
C GLU A 39 -13.62 -8.72 -5.91
N ILE A 40 -14.10 -9.95 -5.79
CA ILE A 40 -14.58 -10.76 -6.92
C ILE A 40 -15.98 -10.30 -7.33
N GLU A 41 -16.83 -10.12 -6.31
CA GLU A 41 -18.19 -9.63 -6.42
C GLU A 41 -18.39 -8.53 -5.38
N GLU A 42 -19.49 -7.80 -5.47
CA GLU A 42 -19.82 -6.74 -4.52
C GLU A 42 -19.78 -7.22 -3.07
N ASP A 43 -18.91 -6.57 -2.28
CA ASP A 43 -18.62 -6.89 -0.89
C ASP A 43 -18.09 -8.31 -0.64
N SER A 44 -17.64 -9.00 -1.70
CA SER A 44 -17.07 -10.35 -1.65
C SER A 44 -15.58 -10.34 -1.97
N TYR A 45 -14.76 -10.45 -0.92
CA TYR A 45 -13.30 -10.40 -1.02
C TYR A 45 -12.70 -11.76 -1.36
N ASN A 46 -11.69 -11.77 -2.23
CA ASN A 46 -10.94 -12.96 -2.60
C ASN A 46 -9.94 -13.37 -1.52
N GLU A 47 -10.41 -14.14 -0.53
CA GLU A 47 -9.57 -14.52 0.60
C GLU A 47 -8.45 -15.48 0.25
N GLU A 48 -8.63 -16.29 -0.80
CA GLU A 48 -7.60 -17.18 -1.33
C GLU A 48 -6.42 -16.36 -1.88
N PHE A 49 -6.71 -15.40 -2.75
CA PHE A 49 -5.69 -14.48 -3.27
C PHE A 49 -4.97 -13.72 -2.15
N LEU A 50 -5.71 -13.16 -1.19
CA LEU A 50 -5.11 -12.40 -0.09
C LEU A 50 -4.25 -13.26 0.83
N SER A 51 -4.59 -14.55 0.99
CA SER A 51 -3.75 -15.50 1.72
C SER A 51 -2.44 -15.76 0.97
N LEU A 52 -2.50 -16.00 -0.34
CA LEU A 52 -1.31 -16.22 -1.17
C LEU A 52 -0.42 -14.98 -1.24
N LEU A 53 -1.01 -13.79 -1.35
CA LEU A 53 -0.28 -12.51 -1.28
C LEU A 53 0.48 -12.39 0.04
N ARG A 54 -0.18 -12.70 1.17
CA ARG A 54 0.45 -12.71 2.49
C ARG A 54 1.61 -13.70 2.56
N GLU A 55 1.44 -14.92 2.04
CA GLU A 55 2.53 -15.90 2.01
C GLU A 55 3.72 -15.44 1.16
N GLN A 56 3.46 -14.81 0.01
CA GLN A 56 4.51 -14.23 -0.82
C GLN A 56 5.27 -13.12 -0.08
N LEU A 57 4.56 -12.24 0.62
CA LEU A 57 5.17 -11.17 1.42
C LEU A 57 5.97 -11.74 2.61
N LYS A 58 5.48 -12.82 3.23
CA LYS A 58 6.23 -13.51 4.30
C LYS A 58 7.57 -14.07 3.83
N LYS A 59 7.65 -14.55 2.58
CA LYS A 59 8.94 -14.95 1.99
C LYS A 59 9.90 -13.77 1.81
N LEU A 60 9.38 -12.56 1.57
CA LEU A 60 10.21 -11.35 1.53
C LEU A 60 10.67 -10.95 2.93
N ASP A 61 9.84 -11.14 3.97
CA ASP A 61 10.25 -10.94 5.37
C ASP A 61 11.51 -11.78 5.68
N ASP A 62 11.53 -13.05 5.26
CA ASP A 62 12.66 -13.98 5.49
C ASP A 62 13.94 -13.56 4.75
N LEU A 63 13.80 -12.85 3.62
CA LEU A 63 14.92 -12.35 2.80
C LEU A 63 15.40 -10.96 3.26
N GLY A 64 14.62 -10.26 4.10
CA GLY A 64 14.90 -8.86 4.45
C GLY A 64 14.60 -7.87 3.31
N ASP A 65 13.82 -8.30 2.32
CA ASP A 65 13.43 -7.49 1.16
C ASP A 65 12.09 -6.78 1.39
N PHE A 66 11.84 -5.72 0.62
CA PHE A 66 10.64 -4.91 0.74
C PHE A 66 9.83 -4.85 -0.56
N ALA A 67 8.52 -4.73 -0.39
CA ALA A 67 7.55 -4.60 -1.46
C ALA A 67 6.72 -3.30 -1.31
N ILE A 68 6.34 -2.77 -2.46
CA ILE A 68 5.33 -1.72 -2.63
C ILE A 68 4.10 -2.37 -3.25
N LEU A 69 2.95 -2.24 -2.59
CA LEU A 69 1.69 -2.73 -3.13
C LEU A 69 1.11 -1.68 -4.07
N VAL A 70 0.76 -2.07 -5.29
CA VAL A 70 0.30 -1.15 -6.35
C VAL A 70 -1.17 -1.45 -6.65
N PRO A 71 -2.12 -0.65 -6.12
CA PRO A 71 -3.53 -0.75 -6.46
C PRO A 71 -3.75 -0.47 -7.94
N ILE A 72 -4.41 -1.38 -8.66
CA ILE A 72 -4.77 -1.18 -10.07
C ILE A 72 -6.28 -1.03 -10.20
N VAL A 73 -6.71 0.11 -10.76
CA VAL A 73 -8.12 0.43 -11.02
C VAL A 73 -8.54 -0.25 -12.33
N ASP A 74 -9.02 -1.48 -12.25
CA ASP A 74 -9.46 -2.29 -13.40
C ASP A 74 -10.99 -2.48 -13.48
N LYS A 75 -11.74 -1.80 -12.60
CA LYS A 75 -13.20 -1.67 -12.64
C LYS A 75 -13.61 -0.19 -12.73
N PRO A 76 -14.88 0.12 -13.07
CA PRO A 76 -15.37 1.49 -13.07
C PRO A 76 -15.22 2.19 -11.71
N LEU A 77 -14.62 3.39 -11.73
CA LEU A 77 -14.37 4.24 -10.56
C LEU A 77 -14.93 5.66 -10.80
N GLN A 78 -16.23 5.74 -11.13
CA GLN A 78 -16.90 6.97 -11.54
C GLN A 78 -17.86 7.51 -10.48
N THR A 79 -18.46 6.63 -9.68
CA THR A 79 -19.41 7.00 -8.62
C THR A 79 -18.73 7.02 -7.25
N GLN A 80 -19.32 7.76 -6.31
CA GLN A 80 -18.83 7.79 -4.92
C GLN A 80 -18.84 6.39 -4.28
N GLU A 81 -19.88 5.60 -4.55
CA GLU A 81 -19.99 4.21 -4.10
C GLU A 81 -18.84 3.33 -4.62
N GLN A 82 -18.48 3.48 -5.90
CA GLN A 82 -17.33 2.76 -6.48
C GLN A 82 -16.01 3.18 -5.83
N VAL A 83 -15.84 4.48 -5.52
CA VAL A 83 -14.67 4.99 -4.80
C VAL A 83 -14.58 4.39 -3.40
N GLU A 84 -15.68 4.35 -2.67
CA GLU A 84 -15.73 3.77 -1.32
C GLU A 84 -15.42 2.27 -1.35
N ARG A 85 -15.97 1.54 -2.32
CA ARG A 85 -15.69 0.10 -2.50
C ARG A 85 -14.24 -0.17 -2.87
N PHE A 86 -13.65 0.64 -3.74
CA PHE A 86 -12.23 0.56 -4.04
C PHE A 86 -11.40 0.73 -2.77
N ILE A 87 -11.63 1.82 -2.02
CA ILE A 87 -10.91 2.09 -0.76
C ILE A 87 -11.11 0.94 0.25
N ASN A 88 -12.33 0.43 0.40
CA ASN A 88 -12.64 -0.69 1.29
C ASN A 88 -11.91 -1.98 0.90
N SER A 89 -11.79 -2.25 -0.40
CA SER A 89 -11.06 -3.41 -0.93
C SER A 89 -9.60 -3.37 -0.52
N TYR A 90 -8.91 -2.23 -0.68
CA TYR A 90 -7.50 -2.11 -0.29
C TYR A 90 -7.30 -1.96 1.23
N ASN A 91 -8.29 -1.43 1.97
CA ASN A 91 -8.30 -1.50 3.42
C ASN A 91 -8.36 -2.96 3.92
N HIS A 92 -9.19 -3.78 3.28
CA HIS A 92 -9.26 -5.22 3.58
C HIS A 92 -7.97 -5.94 3.21
N ALA A 93 -7.40 -5.66 2.04
CA ALA A 93 -6.10 -6.18 1.63
C ALA A 93 -5.00 -5.82 2.63
N ALA A 94 -4.91 -4.54 3.02
CA ALA A 94 -3.97 -4.06 4.03
C ALA A 94 -4.14 -4.80 5.37
N ARG A 95 -5.39 -5.00 5.82
CA ARG A 95 -5.67 -5.79 7.03
C ARG A 95 -5.16 -7.23 6.93
N ARG A 96 -5.20 -7.86 5.76
CA ARG A 96 -4.73 -9.25 5.57
C ARG A 96 -3.22 -9.38 5.62
N VAL A 97 -2.50 -8.40 5.08
CA VAL A 97 -1.02 -8.41 5.05
C VAL A 97 -0.40 -7.67 6.24
N LYS A 98 -1.21 -7.38 7.27
CA LYS A 98 -0.86 -6.43 8.33
C LYS A 98 0.36 -6.77 9.18
N ASP A 99 0.74 -8.04 9.17
CA ASP A 99 1.84 -8.59 9.94
C ASP A 99 3.08 -8.87 9.08
N CYS A 100 3.08 -8.48 7.80
CA CYS A 100 4.23 -8.60 6.90
C CYS A 100 5.14 -7.38 7.04
N VAL A 101 6.37 -7.59 7.49
CA VAL A 101 7.36 -6.52 7.71
C VAL A 101 7.88 -5.96 6.40
N SER A 102 7.94 -6.81 5.37
CA SER A 102 8.34 -6.51 3.99
C SER A 102 7.43 -5.51 3.28
N VAL A 103 6.23 -5.22 3.78
CA VAL A 103 5.36 -4.21 3.16
C VAL A 103 5.80 -2.82 3.58
N ALA A 104 6.44 -2.09 2.67
CA ALA A 104 6.78 -0.68 2.88
C ALA A 104 5.53 0.21 2.86
N GLY A 105 4.57 -0.10 1.99
CA GLY A 105 3.28 0.58 1.90
C GLY A 105 2.68 0.49 0.50
N TYR A 106 1.96 1.54 0.09
CA TYR A 106 1.14 1.55 -1.12
C TYR A 106 1.57 2.61 -2.12
N GLU A 107 1.52 2.27 -3.41
CA GLU A 107 1.46 3.28 -4.46
C GLU A 107 0.08 3.94 -4.50
N LEU A 108 0.05 5.24 -4.76
CA LEU A 108 -1.17 6.01 -4.90
C LEU A 108 -1.75 5.80 -6.32
N PRO A 109 -2.97 5.25 -6.45
CA PRO A 109 -3.59 5.03 -7.75
C PRO A 109 -3.94 6.37 -8.40
N SER A 110 -3.42 6.62 -9.61
CA SER A 110 -3.55 7.91 -10.29
C SER A 110 -4.99 8.29 -10.67
N GLU A 111 -5.85 7.29 -10.81
CA GLU A 111 -7.25 7.40 -11.19
C GLU A 111 -8.14 7.74 -9.98
N LEU A 112 -7.64 7.52 -8.76
CA LEU A 112 -8.36 7.81 -7.53
C LEU A 112 -8.20 9.28 -7.16
N LYS A 113 -9.30 10.04 -7.20
CA LYS A 113 -9.29 11.46 -6.79
C LYS A 113 -9.23 11.64 -5.27
N ASP A 114 -9.81 10.71 -4.52
CA ASP A 114 -9.90 10.78 -3.06
C ASP A 114 -8.72 10.07 -2.37
N ILE A 115 -7.51 10.52 -2.71
CA ILE A 115 -6.26 10.00 -2.16
C ILE A 115 -6.20 10.16 -0.63
N LYS A 116 -6.72 11.27 -0.12
CA LYS A 116 -6.71 11.56 1.31
C LYS A 116 -7.50 10.50 2.10
N ASN A 117 -8.72 10.21 1.68
CA ASN A 117 -9.54 9.19 2.33
C ASN A 117 -8.94 7.79 2.22
N PHE A 118 -8.32 7.46 1.09
CA PHE A 118 -7.58 6.20 0.94
C PHE A 118 -6.45 6.07 1.98
N MET A 119 -5.62 7.10 2.09
CA MET A 119 -4.52 7.13 3.06
C MET A 119 -5.02 7.07 4.51
N GLU A 120 -6.03 7.87 4.86
CA GLU A 120 -6.61 7.91 6.21
C GLU A 120 -7.23 6.56 6.57
N THR A 121 -7.97 5.94 5.66
CA THR A 121 -8.62 4.65 5.88
C THR A 121 -7.62 3.53 6.13
N ILE A 122 -6.55 3.45 5.32
CA ILE A 122 -5.50 2.43 5.50
C ILE A 122 -4.69 2.71 6.77
N ALA A 123 -4.39 3.98 7.08
CA ALA A 123 -3.62 4.37 8.27
C ALA A 123 -4.28 3.95 9.58
N LEU A 124 -5.61 3.83 9.64
CA LEU A 124 -6.33 3.29 10.80
C LEU A 124 -5.85 1.87 11.19
N LYS A 125 -5.36 1.11 10.23
CA LYS A 125 -4.77 -0.23 10.44
C LYS A 125 -3.25 -0.18 10.38
N HIS A 126 -2.70 0.72 9.57
CA HIS A 126 -1.31 0.75 9.14
C HIS A 126 -0.69 2.15 9.18
N ALA A 127 -0.60 2.73 10.38
CA ALA A 127 0.02 4.04 10.56
C ALA A 127 1.50 4.10 10.13
N GLN A 128 2.17 2.95 10.01
CA GLN A 128 3.57 2.85 9.60
C GLN A 128 3.79 2.79 8.09
N TYR A 129 2.74 2.65 7.27
CA TYR A 129 2.89 2.59 5.83
C TYR A 129 3.27 3.95 5.24
N VAL A 130 4.19 3.91 4.29
CA VAL A 130 4.53 5.05 3.43
C VAL A 130 3.78 4.94 2.11
N TYR A 131 3.52 6.09 1.48
CA TYR A 131 2.79 6.16 0.23
C TYR A 131 3.71 6.63 -0.90
N PHE A 132 3.57 6.06 -2.08
CA PHE A 132 4.45 6.33 -3.23
C PHE A 132 3.65 6.99 -4.36
N SER A 133 4.19 8.06 -4.95
CA SER A 133 3.54 8.75 -6.08
C SER A 133 4.57 9.20 -7.12
N LYS A 134 4.17 9.15 -8.39
CA LYS A 134 4.99 9.63 -9.53
C LYS A 134 4.82 11.13 -9.79
N THR A 135 3.67 11.70 -9.44
CA THR A 135 3.25 13.03 -9.93
C THR A 135 2.78 13.97 -8.84
N GLU A 136 2.29 13.46 -7.71
CA GLU A 136 1.63 14.29 -6.71
C GLU A 136 2.57 14.77 -5.62
N LYS A 137 2.87 16.07 -5.65
CA LYS A 137 3.37 16.80 -4.48
C LYS A 137 2.22 17.10 -3.52
N ILE A 138 1.60 16.05 -2.98
CA ILE A 138 0.78 16.23 -1.79
C ILE A 138 1.77 16.60 -0.66
N PRO A 139 1.62 17.75 0.02
CA PRO A 139 2.45 18.11 1.15
C PRO A 139 2.09 17.19 2.32
N SER A 140 2.69 16.01 2.33
CA SER A 140 2.61 15.03 3.41
C SER A 140 4.00 14.46 3.66
N ASP A 141 4.35 14.35 4.93
CA ASP A 141 5.49 13.64 5.49
C ASP A 141 5.38 12.12 5.36
N MET A 142 4.42 11.62 4.59
CA MET A 142 4.20 10.20 4.32
C MET A 142 4.40 9.83 2.85
N ILE A 143 4.64 10.81 1.96
CA ILE A 143 4.69 10.60 0.50
C ILE A 143 6.10 10.65 -0.05
N VAL A 144 6.49 9.54 -0.66
CA VAL A 144 7.73 9.36 -1.40
C VAL A 144 7.48 9.62 -2.88
N LEU A 145 8.27 10.54 -3.45
CA LEU A 145 8.30 10.78 -4.88
C LEU A 145 9.41 9.94 -5.51
N TYR A 146 9.10 9.28 -6.63
CA TYR A 146 10.02 8.37 -7.30
C TYR A 146 9.89 8.43 -8.82
#